data_AF-A0A7C4LHV5-F1
#
_entry.id   AF-A0A7C4LHV5-F1
#
_cell.length_a   1.000
_cell.length_b   1.000
_cell.length_c   1.000
_cell.angle_alpha   90.00
_cell.angle_beta   90.00
_cell.angle_gamma   90.00
#
_symmetry.space_group_name_H-M   'P 1'
#
loop_
_entity.id
_entity.type
_entity.pdbx_description
1 polymer ?
#
loop_
_entity_poly.entity_id
_entity_poly.type
_entity_poly.pdbx_seq_one_letter_code
_entity_poly.pdbx_strand_id
1 'polypeptide(L)'
;MANLMRRTLGFYIPGTEIFASLILILLVGTMARNWWGRTILHNFERALLRVPFIRQLYWTGRELSRFLFRANPKGKVVLVEFPSAGSYVLGMLTAEEVGHVSQTLGQKVCAVYLPTAPNPLSGWVLPSPRNA
;
A
#
# COMPACT_ATOMS: atom_id res chain seq x y z
N MET A 1 22.10 21.82 -12.30
CA MET A 1 21.58 23.14 -12.75
C MET A 1 22.52 24.31 -12.47
N ALA A 2 23.61 24.14 -11.72
CA ALA A 2 24.62 25.18 -11.45
C ALA A 2 25.21 25.89 -12.70
N ASN A 3 25.32 25.20 -13.84
CA ASN A 3 25.88 25.76 -15.07
C ASN A 3 24.87 26.47 -15.99
N LEU A 4 23.57 26.31 -15.78
CA LEU A 4 22.55 26.90 -16.65
C LEU A 4 22.23 28.35 -16.25
N MET A 5 22.22 28.64 -14.94
CA MET A 5 21.99 29.98 -14.38
C MET A 5 23.20 30.92 -14.52
N ARG A 6 24.41 30.37 -14.55
CA ARG A 6 25.65 31.15 -14.72
C ARG A 6 25.74 31.81 -16.11
N ARG A 7 25.05 31.27 -17.11
CA ARG A 7 25.09 31.74 -18.50
C ARG A 7 24.09 32.87 -18.80
N THR A 8 23.10 33.10 -17.94
CA THR A 8 22.01 34.05 -18.24
C THR A 8 21.92 35.26 -17.32
N LEU A 9 22.37 35.21 -16.05
CA LEU A 9 21.98 36.25 -15.07
C LEU A 9 23.09 36.90 -14.24
N GLY A 10 24.37 36.56 -14.42
CA GLY A 10 25.50 37.37 -13.91
C GLY A 10 25.67 37.52 -12.38
N PHE A 11 24.70 37.10 -11.56
CA PHE A 11 24.73 37.19 -10.10
C PHE A 11 24.31 35.87 -9.45
N TYR A 12 25.13 35.38 -8.53
CA TYR A 12 24.84 34.21 -7.70
C TYR A 12 24.22 34.68 -6.39
N ILE A 13 22.90 34.62 -6.27
CA ILE A 13 22.20 34.85 -5.00
C ILE A 13 22.13 33.49 -4.28
N PRO A 14 22.91 33.26 -3.20
CA PRO A 14 22.86 32.01 -2.45
C PRO A 14 21.44 31.80 -1.90
N GLY A 15 20.90 30.59 -2.06
CA GLY A 15 19.52 30.23 -1.64
C GLY A 15 18.46 30.26 -2.75
N THR A 16 18.77 30.82 -3.92
CA THR A 16 17.86 30.77 -5.10
C THR A 16 17.56 29.34 -5.54
N GLU A 17 18.51 28.42 -5.40
CA GLU A 17 18.30 27.00 -5.71
C GLU A 17 17.27 26.35 -4.80
N ILE A 18 17.29 26.69 -3.51
CA ILE A 18 16.33 26.17 -2.52
C ILE A 18 14.94 26.72 -2.85
N PHE A 19 14.85 28.02 -3.13
CA PHE A 19 13.57 28.66 -3.47
C PHE A 19 13.01 28.14 -4.80
N ALA A 20 13.86 28.00 -5.82
CA ALA A 20 13.48 27.43 -7.11
C ALA A 20 13.04 25.96 -6.97
N SER A 21 13.73 25.16 -6.15
CA SER A 21 13.34 23.77 -5.87
C SER A 21 12.01 23.69 -5.12
N LEU A 22 11.79 24.58 -4.15
CA LEU A 22 10.54 24.65 -3.40
C LEU A 22 9.36 25.01 -4.31
N ILE A 23 9.52 26.02 -5.17
CA ILE A 23 8.53 26.37 -6.18
C ILE A 23 8.26 25.17 -7.10
N LEU A 24 9.32 24.52 -7.59
CA LEU A 24 9.19 23.36 -8.46
C LEU A 24 8.40 22.22 -7.78
N ILE A 25 8.70 21.90 -6.53
CA ILE A 25 7.99 20.87 -5.76
C ILE A 25 6.50 21.23 -5.59
N LEU A 26 6.19 22.49 -5.26
CA LEU A 26 4.80 22.96 -5.14
C LEU A 26 4.07 22.91 -6.49
N LEU A 27 4.73 23.26 -7.58
CA LEU A 27 4.16 23.23 -8.93
C LEU A 27 3.87 21.78 -9.36
N VAL A 28 4.82 20.86 -9.13
CA VAL A 28 4.64 19.43 -9.39
C VAL A 28 3.52 18.85 -8.52
N GLY A 29 3.49 19.17 -7.23
CA GLY A 29 2.46 18.70 -6.30
C GLY A 29 1.05 19.19 -6.65
N THR A 30 0.91 20.46 -7.04
CA THR A 30 -0.37 21.03 -7.48
C THR A 30 -0.82 20.44 -8.82
N MET A 31 0.11 20.26 -9.77
CA MET A 31 -0.19 19.55 -11.02
C MET A 31 -0.65 18.11 -10.79
N ALA A 32 0.00 17.37 -9.89
CA ALA A 32 -0.40 16.00 -9.54
C ALA A 32 -1.81 15.90 -8.96
N ARG A 33 -2.29 16.96 -8.29
CA ARG A 33 -3.66 17.04 -7.75
C ARG A 33 -4.70 17.39 -8.84
N ASN A 34 -4.28 18.11 -9.89
CA ASN A 34 -5.16 18.58 -10.95
C ASN A 34 -5.46 17.49 -12.00
N TRP A 35 -6.59 17.60 -12.71
CA TRP A 35 -7.03 16.61 -13.70
C TRP A 35 -5.97 16.33 -14.78
N TRP A 36 -5.25 17.37 -15.24
CA TRP A 36 -4.20 17.25 -16.24
C TRP A 36 -3.02 16.40 -15.78
N GLY A 37 -2.58 16.55 -14.53
CA GLY A 37 -1.48 15.73 -13.99
C GLY A 37 -1.87 14.26 -13.90
N ARG A 38 -3.11 13.95 -13.49
CA ARG A 38 -3.61 12.57 -13.44
C ARG A 38 -3.57 11.89 -14.81
N THR A 39 -3.95 12.61 -15.87
CA THR A 39 -3.95 12.07 -17.25
C THR A 39 -2.54 11.79 -17.75
N ILE A 40 -1.59 12.70 -17.50
CA ILE A 40 -0.18 12.52 -17.88
C ILE A 40 0.44 11.34 -17.11
N LEU A 41 0.21 11.28 -15.79
CA LEU A 41 0.67 10.19 -14.92
C LEU A 41 0.14 8.83 -15.40
N HIS A 42 -1.14 8.75 -15.75
CA HIS A 42 -1.77 7.51 -16.23
C HIS A 42 -1.20 7.06 -17.59
N ASN A 43 -0.93 7.99 -18.49
CA ASN A 43 -0.29 7.69 -19.77
C ASN A 43 1.16 7.21 -19.59
N PHE A 44 1.90 7.83 -18.66
CA PHE A 44 3.25 7.39 -18.27
C PHE A 44 3.24 5.99 -17.66
N GLU A 45 2.32 5.72 -16.74
CA GLU A 45 2.13 4.41 -16.12
C GLU A 45 1.85 3.35 -17.20
N ARG A 46 0.93 3.62 -18.14
CA ARG A 46 0.66 2.72 -19.27
C ARG A 46 1.88 2.44 -20.13
N ALA A 47 2.72 3.44 -20.38
CA ALA A 47 3.96 3.26 -21.13
C ALA A 47 4.95 2.36 -20.38
N LEU A 48 5.13 2.58 -19.07
CA LEU A 48 6.00 1.76 -18.22
C LEU A 48 5.52 0.31 -18.14
N LEU A 49 4.20 0.09 -18.06
CA LEU A 49 3.60 -1.23 -17.98
C LEU A 49 3.72 -2.06 -19.28
N ARG A 50 4.10 -1.46 -20.42
CA ARG A 50 4.38 -2.22 -21.66
C ARG A 50 5.70 -2.98 -21.59
N VAL A 51 6.65 -2.54 -20.76
CA VAL A 51 7.95 -3.21 -20.63
C VAL A 51 7.85 -4.30 -19.56
N PRO A 52 8.03 -5.59 -19.91
CA PRO A 52 7.67 -6.71 -19.03
C PRO A 52 8.43 -6.74 -17.70
N PHE A 53 9.70 -6.32 -17.66
CA PHE A 53 10.50 -6.26 -16.42
C PHE A 53 10.08 -5.10 -15.50
N ILE A 54 9.95 -3.91 -16.07
CA ILE A 54 9.57 -2.68 -15.34
C ILE A 54 8.16 -2.82 -14.76
N ARG A 55 7.27 -3.50 -15.48
CA ARG A 55 5.92 -3.82 -15.03
C ARG A 55 5.94 -4.50 -13.66
N GLN A 56 6.74 -5.55 -13.48
CA GLN A 56 6.78 -6.31 -12.23
C GLN A 56 7.27 -5.46 -11.05
N LEU A 57 8.33 -4.67 -11.24
CA LEU A 57 8.87 -3.80 -10.19
C LEU A 57 7.88 -2.69 -9.79
N TYR A 58 7.21 -2.08 -10.78
CA TYR A 58 6.19 -1.07 -10.55
C TYR A 58 4.99 -1.64 -9.77
N TRP A 59 4.50 -2.82 -10.14
CA TRP A 59 3.40 -3.49 -9.43
C TRP A 59 3.75 -3.78 -7.97
N THR A 60 4.94 -4.32 -7.69
CA THR A 60 5.38 -4.60 -6.32
C THR A 60 5.44 -3.33 -5.47
N GLY A 61 6.05 -2.26 -5.99
CA GLY A 61 6.13 -0.98 -5.28
C GLY A 61 4.76 -0.35 -5.04
N ARG A 62 3.86 -0.45 -6.02
CA ARG A 62 2.50 0.06 -5.90
C ARG A 62 1.68 -0.72 -4.88
N GLU A 63 1.80 -2.03 -4.84
CA GLU A 63 1.07 -2.86 -3.89
C GLU A 63 1.57 -2.64 -2.46
N LEU A 64 2.88 -2.50 -2.28
CA LEU A 64 3.47 -2.11 -1.00
C LEU A 64 2.97 -0.73 -0.54
N SER A 65 2.98 0.25 -1.43
CA SER A 65 2.43 1.59 -1.16
C SER A 65 0.95 1.50 -0.74
N ARG A 66 0.12 0.77 -1.49
CA ARG A 66 -1.29 0.54 -1.13
C ARG A 66 -1.45 -0.12 0.23
N PHE A 67 -0.60 -1.11 0.56
CA PHE A 67 -0.63 -1.77 1.85
C PHE A 67 -0.31 -0.79 2.99
N LEU A 68 0.75 0.00 2.85
CA LEU A 68 1.19 0.97 3.86
C LEU A 68 0.23 2.15 4.04
N PHE A 69 -0.36 2.65 2.95
CA PHE A 69 -1.28 3.79 2.96
C PHE A 69 -2.76 3.41 3.14
N ARG A 70 -3.10 2.11 3.27
CA ARG A 70 -4.42 1.70 3.73
C ARG A 70 -4.60 2.21 5.17
N ALA A 71 -5.39 3.27 5.31
CA ALA A 71 -5.62 4.06 6.53
C ALA A 71 -6.23 3.31 7.74
N ASN A 72 -6.27 1.98 7.73
CA ASN A 72 -6.70 1.16 8.85
C ASN A 72 -5.85 -0.12 8.95
N PRO A 73 -4.73 -0.10 9.68
CA PRO A 73 -4.16 -1.32 10.26
C PRO A 73 -4.99 -1.83 11.46
N LYS A 74 -6.24 -1.37 11.64
CA LYS A 74 -7.19 -1.91 12.65
C LYS A 74 -7.69 -3.32 12.27
N GLY A 75 -6.82 -4.16 11.71
CA GLY A 75 -7.08 -5.59 11.76
C GLY A 75 -7.15 -5.95 13.23
N LYS A 76 -8.34 -6.26 13.74
CA LYS A 76 -8.48 -6.74 15.12
C LYS A 76 -7.59 -7.97 15.23
N VAL A 77 -6.58 -7.89 16.09
CA VAL A 77 -5.75 -9.06 16.40
C VAL A 77 -6.58 -9.94 17.31
N VAL A 78 -6.72 -11.20 16.92
CA VAL A 78 -7.48 -12.21 17.66
C VAL A 78 -6.55 -13.36 18.01
N LEU A 79 -6.76 -13.94 19.18
CA LEU A 79 -6.08 -15.16 19.59
C LEU A 79 -6.97 -16.34 19.15
N VAL A 80 -6.41 -17.27 18.37
CA VAL A 80 -7.15 -18.42 17.86
C VAL A 80 -6.45 -19.70 18.26
N GLU A 81 -7.23 -20.70 18.66
CA GLU A 81 -6.73 -22.02 18.99
C GLU A 81 -6.43 -22.79 17.69
N PHE A 82 -5.16 -23.08 17.44
CA PHE A 82 -4.66 -23.75 16.23
C PHE A 82 -3.22 -24.26 16.47
N PRO A 83 -2.83 -25.45 15.97
CA PRO A 83 -3.63 -26.40 15.19
C PRO A 83 -4.47 -27.36 16.04
N SER A 84 -4.20 -27.45 17.34
CA SER A 84 -4.84 -28.37 18.28
C SER A 84 -5.22 -27.68 19.57
N ALA A 85 -6.11 -28.30 20.34
CA ALA A 85 -6.55 -27.78 21.64
C ALA A 85 -5.35 -27.49 22.56
N GLY A 86 -5.40 -26.35 23.27
CA GLY A 86 -4.35 -25.81 24.12
C GLY A 86 -3.24 -25.03 23.41
N SER A 87 -3.23 -24.99 22.07
CA SER A 87 -2.25 -24.24 21.28
C SER A 87 -2.88 -23.01 20.65
N TYR A 88 -2.25 -21.84 20.81
CA TYR A 88 -2.81 -20.57 20.36
C TYR A 88 -1.87 -19.83 19.42
N VAL A 89 -2.45 -19.14 18.44
CA VAL A 89 -1.74 -18.30 17.49
C VAL A 89 -2.43 -16.94 17.38
N LEU A 90 -1.65 -15.89 17.16
CA LEU A 90 -2.17 -14.57 16.86
C LEU A 90 -2.54 -14.49 15.38
N GLY A 91 -3.79 -14.12 15.12
CA GLY A 91 -4.33 -13.90 13.80
C GLY A 91 -4.90 -12.51 13.63
N MET A 92 -5.13 -12.11 12.38
CA MET A 92 -5.78 -10.85 12.02
C MET A 92 -7.19 -11.14 11.52
N LEU A 93 -8.21 -10.52 12.12
CA LEU A 93 -9.58 -10.61 11.64
C LEU A 93 -9.70 -9.90 10.29
N THR A 94 -9.97 -10.66 9.22
CA THR A 94 -10.10 -10.15 7.86
C THR A 94 -11.54 -9.95 7.43
N ALA A 95 -12.47 -10.72 7.99
CA ALA A 95 -13.91 -10.54 7.81
C ALA A 95 -14.67 -10.89 9.10
N GLU A 96 -15.60 -10.03 9.48
CA GLU A 96 -16.45 -10.20 10.66
C GLU A 96 -17.55 -11.26 10.48
N GLU A 97 -17.89 -11.60 9.24
CA GLU A 97 -18.87 -12.62 8.89
C GLU A 97 -18.56 -13.19 7.49
N VAL A 98 -18.54 -14.50 7.37
CA VAL A 98 -18.36 -15.21 6.09
C VAL A 98 -19.68 -15.87 5.73
N GLY A 99 -20.52 -15.18 4.95
CA GLY A 99 -21.93 -15.55 4.75
C GLY A 99 -22.15 -16.99 4.26
N HIS A 100 -21.46 -17.40 3.20
CA HIS A 100 -21.64 -18.75 2.63
C HIS A 100 -21.20 -19.87 3.59
N VAL A 101 -20.06 -19.67 4.28
CA VAL A 101 -19.52 -20.62 5.26
C VAL A 101 -20.42 -20.68 6.51
N SER A 102 -20.94 -19.53 6.95
CA SER A 102 -21.83 -19.43 8.10
C SER A 102 -23.18 -20.13 7.86
N GLN A 103 -23.71 -20.02 6.63
CA GLN A 103 -24.94 -20.72 6.22
C GLN A 103 -24.74 -22.25 6.23
N THR A 104 -23.63 -22.74 5.66
CA THR A 104 -23.33 -24.18 5.60
C THR A 104 -23.09 -24.80 6.97
N LEU A 105 -22.44 -24.07 7.89
CA LEU A 105 -22.16 -24.54 9.24
C LEU A 105 -23.28 -24.24 10.24
N GLY A 106 -24.31 -23.48 9.85
CA GLY A 106 -25.42 -23.09 10.74
C GLY A 106 -25.00 -22.19 11.92
N GLN A 107 -23.83 -21.57 11.86
CA GLN A 107 -23.28 -20.73 12.93
C GLN A 107 -22.54 -19.52 12.36
N LYS A 108 -22.41 -18.44 13.13
CA LYS A 108 -21.67 -17.24 12.70
C LYS A 108 -20.17 -17.50 12.72
N VAL A 109 -19.55 -17.42 11.55
CA VAL A 109 -18.11 -17.67 11.35
C VAL A 109 -17.41 -16.40 10.87
N CYS A 110 -16.25 -16.11 11.48
CA CYS A 110 -15.36 -15.03 11.10
C CYS A 110 -14.17 -15.58 10.29
N ALA A 111 -13.57 -14.76 9.43
CA ALA A 111 -12.32 -15.12 8.74
C ALA A 111 -11.13 -14.53 9.51
N VAL A 112 -10.21 -15.39 9.91
CA VAL A 112 -8.97 -15.00 10.59
C VAL A 112 -7.78 -15.37 9.73
N TYR A 113 -6.93 -14.40 9.40
CA TYR A 113 -5.66 -14.63 8.72
C TYR A 113 -4.56 -14.94 9.73
N LEU A 114 -3.90 -16.09 9.55
CA LEU A 114 -2.79 -16.58 10.35
C LEU A 114 -1.48 -16.36 9.58
N PRO A 115 -0.69 -15.32 9.88
CA PRO A 115 0.57 -15.08 9.20
C PRO A 115 1.61 -16.15 9.58
N THR A 116 2.41 -16.59 8.62
CA THR A 116 3.58 -17.44 8.86
C THR A 116 4.82 -16.58 9.05
N ALA A 117 5.63 -16.86 10.08
CA ALA A 117 6.97 -16.27 10.17
C ALA A 117 7.93 -16.99 9.20
N PRO A 118 8.93 -16.29 8.60
CA PRO A 118 9.23 -14.86 8.73
C PRO A 118 8.48 -13.96 7.74
N ASN A 119 7.72 -14.52 6.80
CA ASN A 119 7.04 -13.76 5.74
C ASN A 119 5.56 -13.47 6.10
N PRO A 120 5.22 -12.28 6.62
CA PRO A 120 3.86 -11.96 7.07
C PRO A 120 2.83 -11.93 5.95
N LEU A 121 3.26 -11.89 4.68
CA LEU A 121 2.40 -11.93 3.51
C LEU A 121 1.98 -13.35 3.12
N SER A 122 2.63 -14.39 3.66
CA SER A 122 2.18 -15.77 3.54
C SER A 122 1.48 -16.21 4.83
N GLY A 123 0.46 -17.05 4.69
CA GLY A 123 -0.38 -17.46 5.80
C GLY A 123 -1.62 -18.24 5.35
N TRP A 124 -2.43 -18.63 6.32
CA TRP A 124 -3.70 -19.31 6.09
C TRP A 124 -4.88 -18.42 6.49
N VAL A 125 -6.03 -18.61 5.86
CA VAL A 125 -7.28 -18.01 6.33
C VAL A 125 -8.11 -19.12 6.96
N LEU A 126 -8.27 -19.03 8.28
CA LEU A 126 -9.05 -19.98 9.07
C LEU A 126 -10.45 -19.39 9.34
N PRO A 127 -11.53 -20.05 8.90
CA PRO A 127 -12.86 -19.75 9.38
C PRO A 127 -12.98 -20.19 10.84
N SER A 128 -13.22 -19.24 11.75
CA SER A 128 -13.33 -19.50 13.20
C SER A 128 -14.70 -19.07 13.73
N PRO A 129 -15.35 -19.85 14.62
CA PRO A 129 -16.57 -19.44 15.30
C PRO A 129 -16.39 -18.12 16.03
N ARG A 130 -17.40 -17.24 15.99
CA ARG A 130 -17.33 -15.93 16.65
C ARG A 130 -17.46 -15.99 18.19
N ASN A 131 -17.98 -17.10 18.74
CA ASN A 131 -18.36 -17.24 20.14
C ASN A 131 -17.42 -18.14 20.96
N ALA A 132 -16.20 -18.39 20.47
CA ALA A 132 -15.16 -19.08 21.24
C ALA A 132 -14.39 -18.08 22.13
#